data_AF-A0A0Q4S5K5-F1
#
_entry.id   AF-A0A0Q4S5K5-F1
#
_cell.length_a   1.000
_cell.length_b   1.000
_cell.length_c   1.000
_cell.angle_alpha   90.00
_cell.angle_beta   90.00
_cell.angle_gamma   90.00
#
_symmetry.space_group_name_H-M   'P 1'
#
loop_
_entity.id
_entity.type
_entity.pdbx_description
1 polymer ?
#
loop_
_entity_poly.entity_id
_entity_poly.type
_entity_poly.pdbx_seq_one_letter_code
_entity_poly.pdbx_strand_id
1 'polypeptide(L)'
;MKNLMKKNAILALAISATLFISCSDDNKDSDSNATLENLKSVVFENKPDNVLSSKKTGTQELNPTTGNNEYVYLTEVEKQTTLSPLSIINEANLDVIYPGSILRGSSFMNATYDPLVLKNAFKPVTLSMSLRGELVNAITLPIPSDVRNTINGLVGKNKNFIDYDAIPTYYEYQSDEITTENSFKKALDAHLNVNVLGGLVKVNFGYTQNSGSTNTKSYVMVKVRQRLYSMTIDPKYYTDWIDGDINTNNFGTHEPVYVSNVDYGRVAYILIETTKDEAYNNMMVKASVGVALKVVDIGVDVNYSEEFKRLFAQNKVKVMIVGGPLSLGGKVTDYNSFVNFLQAPTPNDLVSSSAPISYKIRRLKDNTEVEVKEMYTEQFKELKAN
;
A
#
# COMPACT_ATOMS: atom_id res chain seq x y z
N MET A 1 -37.03 -53.99 30.92
CA MET A 1 -38.21 -53.19 31.33
C MET A 1 -37.72 -51.87 31.88
N LYS A 2 -38.33 -50.76 31.40
CA LYS A 2 -38.67 -49.51 32.12
C LYS A 2 -37.79 -49.10 33.31
N ASN A 3 -37.38 -47.86 33.52
CA ASN A 3 -37.48 -46.57 32.84
C ASN A 3 -36.79 -45.58 33.81
N LEU A 4 -36.35 -44.43 33.28
CA LEU A 4 -36.38 -43.14 33.96
C LEU A 4 -35.38 -42.78 35.10
N MET A 5 -34.48 -41.86 34.71
CA MET A 5 -34.35 -40.48 35.25
C MET A 5 -33.37 -40.14 36.39
N LYS A 6 -32.64 -39.06 36.06
CA LYS A 6 -32.26 -37.87 36.87
C LYS A 6 -30.94 -37.90 37.66
N LYS A 7 -29.93 -37.29 36.99
CA LYS A 7 -29.22 -36.06 37.38
C LYS A 7 -28.85 -35.88 38.87
N ASN A 8 -27.55 -35.85 39.16
CA ASN A 8 -26.79 -34.67 39.62
C ASN A 8 -25.48 -35.13 40.28
N ALA A 9 -24.34 -34.85 39.64
CA ALA A 9 -23.03 -34.92 40.29
C ALA A 9 -22.51 -33.49 40.43
N ILE A 10 -22.30 -33.11 41.69
CA ILE A 10 -21.73 -31.86 42.17
C ILE A 10 -20.22 -31.93 41.97
N LEU A 11 -19.60 -30.91 41.37
CA LEU A 11 -18.21 -30.59 41.68
C LEU A 11 -17.95 -29.09 41.56
N ALA A 12 -17.22 -28.59 42.55
CA ALA A 12 -17.13 -27.21 43.01
C ALA A 12 -16.49 -26.25 42.00
N LEU A 13 -17.12 -25.08 41.83
CA LEU A 13 -16.44 -23.87 41.36
C LEU A 13 -15.91 -23.12 42.59
N ALA A 14 -14.60 -22.95 42.65
CA ALA A 14 -13.96 -21.99 43.54
C ALA A 14 -14.25 -20.57 43.00
N ILE A 15 -15.03 -19.80 43.76
CA ILE A 15 -15.29 -18.38 43.51
C ILE A 15 -14.15 -17.61 44.18
N SER A 16 -13.17 -17.20 43.39
CA SER A 16 -12.22 -16.17 43.80
C SER A 16 -12.90 -14.82 43.67
N ALA A 17 -13.22 -14.22 44.82
CA ALA A 17 -13.71 -12.85 44.90
C ALA A 17 -12.59 -11.87 44.50
N THR A 18 -12.71 -11.25 43.33
CA THR A 18 -12.02 -10.00 43.01
C THR A 18 -13.04 -8.87 42.99
N LEU A 19 -12.80 -7.90 43.86
CA LEU A 19 -13.61 -6.72 44.12
C LEU A 19 -13.92 -5.97 42.82
N PHE A 20 -15.20 -5.86 42.48
CA PHE A 20 -15.67 -4.84 41.55
C PHE A 20 -15.55 -3.48 42.25
N ILE A 21 -14.53 -2.71 41.88
CA ILE A 21 -14.58 -1.25 42.06
C ILE A 21 -15.58 -0.76 41.01
N SER A 22 -16.85 -0.68 41.44
CA SER A 22 -17.88 0.12 40.80
C SER A 22 -17.48 1.59 40.99
N CYS A 23 -16.78 2.17 40.02
CA CYS A 23 -16.87 3.61 39.85
C CYS A 23 -18.30 3.88 39.38
N SER A 24 -19.08 4.54 40.23
CA SER A 24 -20.30 5.18 39.78
C SER A 24 -19.88 6.16 38.69
N ASP A 25 -20.35 5.93 37.47
CA ASP A 25 -20.43 7.00 36.48
C ASP A 25 -21.43 8.00 37.05
N ASP A 26 -20.90 8.99 37.77
CA ASP A 26 -21.55 10.27 37.91
C ASP A 26 -21.78 10.75 36.49
N ASN A 27 -23.04 10.71 36.07
CA ASN A 27 -23.59 11.50 34.98
C ASN A 27 -23.23 12.97 35.25
N LYS A 28 -22.03 13.35 34.82
CA LYS A 28 -21.74 14.71 34.44
C LYS A 28 -22.11 14.78 32.98
N ASP A 29 -23.21 15.48 32.71
CA ASP A 29 -23.39 16.20 31.46
C ASP A 29 -22.10 16.99 31.18
N SER A 30 -21.16 16.36 30.47
CA SER A 30 -20.12 17.08 29.79
C SER A 30 -20.65 17.37 28.40
N ASP A 31 -21.38 18.48 28.30
CA ASP A 31 -21.32 19.36 27.13
C ASP A 31 -19.86 19.83 26.96
N SER A 32 -18.94 18.91 26.69
CA SER A 32 -17.69 19.26 26.05
C SER A 32 -18.04 19.37 24.58
N ASN A 33 -18.24 20.59 24.10
CA ASN A 33 -18.24 20.86 22.68
C ASN A 33 -16.89 20.39 22.13
N ALA A 34 -16.84 19.13 21.69
CA ALA A 34 -15.66 18.54 21.11
C ALA A 34 -15.47 19.23 19.75
N THR A 35 -14.56 20.20 19.73
CA THR A 35 -14.16 20.91 18.51
C THR A 35 -13.02 20.15 17.85
N LEU A 36 -12.81 20.39 16.55
CA LEU A 36 -11.67 19.84 15.80
C LEU A 36 -10.33 20.15 16.48
N GLU A 37 -10.26 21.24 17.23
CA GLU A 37 -9.09 21.69 17.96
C GLU A 37 -8.64 20.74 19.08
N ASN A 38 -9.57 19.95 19.64
CA ASN A 38 -9.29 19.05 20.76
C ASN A 38 -8.83 17.65 20.32
N LEU A 39 -8.84 17.37 19.02
CA LEU A 39 -8.44 16.07 18.47
C LEU A 39 -6.92 15.98 18.27
N LYS A 40 -6.37 14.78 18.45
CA LYS A 40 -4.94 14.54 18.18
C LYS A 40 -4.65 14.66 16.68
N SER A 41 -3.49 15.19 16.32
CA SER A 41 -3.06 15.20 14.92
C SER A 41 -2.72 13.79 14.44
N VAL A 42 -3.01 13.51 13.17
CA VAL A 42 -2.60 12.27 12.51
C VAL A 42 -1.13 12.40 12.12
N VAL A 43 -0.25 11.84 12.96
CA VAL A 43 1.20 11.86 12.79
C VAL A 43 1.76 10.47 13.14
N PHE A 44 2.69 9.97 12.33
CA PHE A 44 3.39 8.72 12.59
C PHE A 44 4.75 8.99 13.22
N GLU A 45 4.86 8.66 14.51
CA GLU A 45 6.09 8.84 15.28
C GLU A 45 7.23 7.95 14.76
N ASN A 46 8.47 8.46 14.86
CA ASN A 46 9.66 7.68 14.55
C ASN A 46 9.86 6.60 15.61
N LYS A 47 10.11 5.36 15.17
CA LYS A 47 10.43 4.23 16.04
C LYS A 47 11.80 3.67 15.68
N PRO A 48 12.68 3.40 16.66
CA PRO A 48 13.96 2.77 16.38
C PRO A 48 13.77 1.31 15.95
N ASP A 49 14.76 0.78 15.26
CA ASP A 49 14.85 -0.65 14.96
C ASP A 49 14.84 -1.48 16.25
N ASN A 50 14.09 -2.58 16.23
CA ASN A 50 13.93 -3.46 17.39
C ASN A 50 14.18 -4.92 17.00
N VAL A 51 15.18 -5.55 17.64
CA VAL A 51 15.48 -6.97 17.41
C VAL A 51 14.41 -7.83 18.08
N LEU A 52 13.63 -8.55 17.29
CA LEU A 52 12.55 -9.41 17.78
C LEU A 52 13.06 -10.79 18.19
N SER A 53 13.97 -11.36 17.41
CA SER A 53 14.58 -12.66 17.72
C SER A 53 15.93 -12.85 17.03
N SER A 54 16.77 -13.71 17.60
CA SER A 54 18.01 -14.20 16.97
C SER A 54 18.14 -15.69 17.28
N LYS A 55 17.98 -16.54 16.26
CA LYS A 55 17.95 -17.99 16.43
C LYS A 55 19.15 -18.65 15.77
N LYS A 56 19.95 -19.37 16.56
CA LYS A 56 21.05 -20.19 16.07
C LYS A 56 20.51 -21.26 15.11
N THR A 57 21.12 -21.36 13.93
CA THR A 57 20.84 -22.44 12.99
C THR A 57 21.82 -23.60 13.21
N GLY A 58 21.54 -24.76 12.58
CA GLY A 58 22.47 -25.90 12.57
C GLY A 58 23.64 -25.76 11.60
N THR A 59 23.76 -24.63 10.89
CA THR A 59 24.74 -24.44 9.81
C THR A 59 25.89 -23.56 10.28
N GLN A 60 27.10 -23.88 9.81
CA GLN A 60 28.27 -23.02 9.92
C GLN A 60 28.68 -22.51 8.54
N GLU A 61 29.10 -21.26 8.46
CA GLU A 61 29.63 -20.63 7.26
C GLU A 61 30.96 -19.94 7.60
N LEU A 62 31.86 -19.81 6.61
CA LEU A 62 33.12 -19.09 6.77
C LEU A 62 32.80 -17.60 6.95
N ASN A 63 33.15 -17.03 8.10
CA ASN A 63 33.07 -15.59 8.29
C ASN A 63 34.26 -14.93 7.57
N PRO A 64 34.04 -14.09 6.53
CA PRO A 64 35.12 -13.48 5.75
C PRO A 64 35.91 -12.45 6.56
N THR A 65 35.34 -11.93 7.65
CA THR A 65 35.99 -10.96 8.54
C THR A 65 36.90 -11.64 9.55
N THR A 66 36.48 -12.77 10.13
CA THR A 66 37.27 -13.47 11.17
C THR A 66 38.12 -14.61 10.61
N GLY A 67 37.81 -15.10 9.41
CA GLY A 67 38.46 -16.25 8.79
C GLY A 67 38.08 -17.61 9.41
N ASN A 68 37.14 -17.63 10.36
CA ASN A 68 36.71 -18.84 11.06
C ASN A 68 35.33 -19.31 10.60
N ASN A 69 35.08 -20.61 10.73
CA ASN A 69 33.73 -21.15 10.58
C ASN A 69 32.89 -20.77 11.82
N GLU A 70 31.86 -19.98 11.60
CA GLU A 70 30.97 -19.46 12.63
C GLU A 70 29.55 -19.96 12.41
N TYR A 71 28.76 -20.02 13.49
CA TYR A 71 27.37 -20.46 13.37
C TYR A 71 26.53 -19.35 12.73
N VAL A 72 25.67 -19.75 11.80
CA VAL A 72 24.68 -18.85 11.22
C VAL A 72 23.53 -18.68 12.20
N TYR A 73 23.18 -17.44 12.50
CA TYR A 73 21.98 -17.02 13.22
C TYR A 73 21.02 -16.36 12.25
N LEU A 74 19.73 -16.68 12.36
CA LEU A 74 18.68 -15.91 11.70
C LEU A 74 18.15 -14.89 12.69
N THR A 75 18.40 -13.62 12.39
CA THR A 75 17.98 -12.48 13.21
C THR A 75 16.83 -11.77 12.51
N GLU A 76 15.72 -11.63 13.22
CA GLU A 76 14.53 -10.92 12.77
C GLU A 76 14.43 -9.59 13.50
N VAL A 77 14.29 -8.51 12.73
CA VAL A 77 14.27 -7.13 13.22
C VAL A 77 13.02 -6.44 12.71
N GLU A 78 12.32 -5.78 13.62
CA GLU A 78 11.26 -4.85 13.29
C GLU A 78 11.88 -3.49 12.94
N LYS A 79 11.51 -2.97 11.78
CA LYS A 79 11.99 -1.71 11.21
C LYS A 79 10.82 -0.82 10.81
N GLN A 80 11.11 0.45 10.61
CA GLN A 80 10.14 1.43 10.12
C GLN A 80 10.53 1.92 8.73
N THR A 81 9.55 2.04 7.83
CA THR A 81 9.71 2.70 6.54
C THR A 81 8.70 3.82 6.38
N THR A 82 9.07 4.85 5.62
CA THR A 82 8.14 5.90 5.16
C THR A 82 7.54 5.47 3.83
N LEU A 83 6.22 5.49 3.72
CA LEU A 83 5.50 5.15 2.49
C LEU A 83 5.26 6.43 1.69
N SER A 84 5.97 6.60 0.57
CA SER A 84 5.85 7.81 -0.26
C SER A 84 6.08 7.52 -1.74
N PRO A 85 5.03 7.57 -2.59
CA PRO A 85 3.62 7.78 -2.24
C PRO A 85 2.96 6.51 -1.68
N LEU A 86 1.78 6.65 -1.06
CA LEU A 86 0.99 5.50 -0.62
C LEU A 86 0.40 4.77 -1.83
N SER A 87 0.69 3.49 -2.01
CA SER A 87 0.17 2.71 -3.14
C SER A 87 -1.26 2.23 -2.89
N ILE A 88 -2.06 2.19 -3.96
CA ILE A 88 -3.38 1.53 -3.98
C ILE A 88 -3.19 0.16 -4.60
N ILE A 89 -3.22 -0.88 -3.79
CA ILE A 89 -3.02 -2.26 -4.25
C ILE A 89 -4.23 -3.18 -4.01
N ASN A 90 -5.26 -2.64 -3.34
CA ASN A 90 -6.49 -3.36 -3.04
C ASN A 90 -7.67 -2.61 -3.65
N GLU A 91 -8.31 -3.21 -4.65
CA GLU A 91 -9.49 -2.65 -5.31
C GLU A 91 -10.66 -2.41 -4.34
N ALA A 92 -10.71 -3.14 -3.23
CA ALA A 92 -11.74 -2.96 -2.21
C ALA A 92 -11.72 -1.57 -1.56
N ASN A 93 -10.62 -0.81 -1.69
CA ASN A 93 -10.52 0.55 -1.16
C ASN A 93 -10.86 1.63 -2.21
N LEU A 94 -11.18 1.27 -3.46
CA LEU A 94 -11.47 2.25 -4.53
C LEU A 94 -12.83 2.97 -4.36
N ASP A 95 -13.68 2.48 -3.47
CA ASP A 95 -14.92 3.14 -3.04
C ASP A 95 -14.67 4.27 -2.03
N VAL A 96 -13.59 4.18 -1.25
CA VAL A 96 -13.21 5.14 -0.21
C VAL A 96 -11.97 5.96 -0.52
N ILE A 97 -11.08 5.52 -1.42
CA ILE A 97 -9.89 6.28 -1.84
C ILE A 97 -10.16 6.93 -3.20
N TYR A 98 -10.56 8.20 -3.15
CA TYR A 98 -10.74 9.07 -4.32
C TYR A 98 -10.41 10.52 -3.92
N PRO A 99 -10.05 11.41 -4.86
CA PRO A 99 -9.72 12.81 -4.55
C PRO A 99 -10.83 13.49 -3.74
N GLY A 100 -10.48 14.04 -2.58
CA GLY A 100 -11.41 14.72 -1.68
C GLY A 100 -12.14 13.81 -0.70
N SER A 101 -11.93 12.49 -0.76
CA SER A 101 -12.47 11.59 0.26
C SER A 101 -11.95 11.95 1.65
N ILE A 102 -12.86 12.13 2.61
CA ILE A 102 -12.54 12.43 4.00
C ILE A 102 -12.65 11.14 4.82
N LEU A 103 -11.57 10.78 5.51
CA LEU A 103 -11.44 9.57 6.29
C LEU A 103 -11.34 9.88 7.78
N ARG A 104 -11.84 8.97 8.61
CA ARG A 104 -11.65 9.03 10.05
C ARG A 104 -10.17 8.81 10.39
N GLY A 105 -9.51 9.83 10.95
CA GLY A 105 -8.07 9.78 11.25
C GLY A 105 -7.68 8.65 12.21
N SER A 106 -8.53 8.36 13.20
CA SER A 106 -8.28 7.27 14.16
C SER A 106 -8.32 5.88 13.52
N SER A 107 -9.19 5.66 12.53
CA SER A 107 -9.18 4.43 11.72
C SER A 107 -7.96 4.39 10.81
N PHE A 108 -7.63 5.52 10.19
CA PHE A 108 -6.48 5.64 9.29
C PHE A 108 -5.17 5.28 9.99
N MET A 109 -4.93 5.72 11.23
CA MET A 109 -3.73 5.34 12.01
C MET A 109 -3.57 3.81 12.19
N ASN A 110 -4.62 3.03 11.98
CA ASN A 110 -4.64 1.57 12.08
C ASN A 110 -4.79 0.87 10.72
N ALA A 111 -4.37 1.52 9.62
CA ALA A 111 -4.48 1.00 8.26
C ALA A 111 -5.92 0.56 7.88
N THR A 112 -6.90 1.34 8.33
CA THR A 112 -8.32 1.17 8.04
C THR A 112 -8.90 2.45 7.46
N TYR A 113 -9.70 2.33 6.39
CA TYR A 113 -10.12 3.46 5.55
C TYR A 113 -11.61 3.79 5.75
N ASP A 114 -12.01 4.05 7.00
CA ASP A 114 -13.39 4.37 7.30
C ASP A 114 -13.74 5.79 6.79
N PRO A 115 -14.77 5.94 5.93
CA PRO A 115 -15.22 7.26 5.51
C PRO A 115 -15.83 8.02 6.69
N LEU A 116 -15.57 9.32 6.75
CA LEU A 116 -16.18 10.18 7.75
C LEU A 116 -17.59 10.58 7.31
N VAL A 117 -18.60 10.08 8.02
CA VAL A 117 -20.00 10.44 7.78
C VAL A 117 -20.38 11.66 8.60
N LEU A 118 -20.71 12.76 7.92
CA LEU A 118 -21.16 14.02 8.54
C LEU A 118 -22.65 14.23 8.31
N LYS A 119 -23.31 14.87 9.28
CA LYS A 119 -24.69 15.37 9.09
C LYS A 119 -24.72 16.62 8.21
N ASN A 120 -23.65 17.40 8.28
CA ASN A 120 -23.43 18.62 7.54
C ASN A 120 -23.22 18.34 6.06
N ALA A 121 -23.71 19.24 5.20
CA ALA A 121 -23.47 19.16 3.76
C ALA A 121 -22.02 19.53 3.43
N PHE A 122 -21.49 18.91 2.37
CA PHE A 122 -20.20 19.30 1.82
C PHE A 122 -20.36 20.48 0.87
N LYS A 123 -19.41 21.41 0.92
CA LYS A 123 -19.26 22.49 -0.05
C LYS A 123 -18.46 22.03 -1.27
N PRO A 124 -18.68 22.63 -2.46
CA PRO A 124 -17.90 22.30 -3.64
C PRO A 124 -16.40 22.62 -3.49
N VAL A 125 -15.57 21.74 -4.04
CA VAL A 125 -14.12 21.84 -4.11
C VAL A 125 -13.66 21.87 -5.57
N THR A 126 -12.48 22.44 -5.81
CA THR A 126 -11.85 22.41 -7.13
C THR A 126 -11.05 21.11 -7.23
N LEU A 127 -11.33 20.33 -8.26
CA LEU A 127 -10.55 19.18 -8.68
C LEU A 127 -9.68 19.59 -9.87
N SER A 128 -8.38 19.41 -9.74
CA SER A 128 -7.38 19.76 -10.75
C SER A 128 -6.68 18.51 -11.27
N MET A 129 -6.51 18.42 -12.59
CA MET A 129 -5.87 17.34 -13.32
C MET A 129 -4.50 17.79 -13.81
N SER A 130 -3.48 16.94 -13.68
CA SER A 130 -2.12 17.29 -14.12
C SER A 130 -1.86 17.15 -15.63
N LEU A 131 -2.80 16.57 -16.39
CA LEU A 131 -2.71 16.52 -17.85
C LEU A 131 -2.78 17.94 -18.41
N ARG A 132 -1.98 18.20 -19.44
CA ARG A 132 -2.02 19.48 -20.18
C ARG A 132 -3.18 19.46 -21.16
N GLY A 133 -3.75 20.64 -21.40
CA GLY A 133 -4.95 20.76 -22.23
C GLY A 133 -5.68 22.07 -22.04
N GLU A 134 -6.82 22.22 -22.72
CA GLU A 134 -7.69 23.40 -22.61
C GLU A 134 -8.58 23.34 -21.35
N LEU A 135 -8.88 22.14 -20.85
CA LEU A 135 -9.68 21.93 -19.65
C LEU A 135 -8.97 20.99 -18.68
N VAL A 136 -8.44 21.57 -17.60
CA VAL A 136 -7.60 20.85 -16.62
C VAL A 136 -8.17 20.86 -15.21
N ASN A 137 -9.32 21.49 -14.97
CA ASN A 137 -9.97 21.49 -13.66
C ASN A 137 -11.49 21.59 -13.80
N ALA A 138 -12.19 21.24 -12.72
CA ALA A 138 -13.62 21.40 -12.58
C ALA A 138 -14.02 21.50 -11.09
N ILE A 139 -15.19 22.05 -10.84
CA ILE A 139 -15.80 22.09 -9.50
C ILE A 139 -16.59 20.79 -9.27
N THR A 140 -16.42 20.18 -8.10
CA THR A 140 -17.14 18.95 -7.70
C THR A 140 -17.51 18.99 -6.23
N LEU A 141 -18.54 18.25 -5.83
CA LEU A 141 -18.70 17.89 -4.42
C LEU A 141 -17.72 16.77 -4.06
N PRO A 142 -17.13 16.76 -2.84
CA PRO A 142 -16.18 15.74 -2.39
C PRO A 142 -16.90 14.46 -1.95
N ILE A 143 -17.76 13.92 -2.81
CA ILE A 143 -18.46 12.65 -2.63
C ILE A 143 -18.17 11.71 -3.80
N PRO A 144 -18.21 10.37 -3.61
CA PRO A 144 -17.67 9.43 -4.60
C PRO A 144 -18.31 9.56 -5.99
N SER A 145 -19.63 9.74 -6.05
CA SER A 145 -20.38 9.85 -7.31
C SER A 145 -19.96 11.07 -8.13
N ASP A 146 -19.86 12.21 -7.47
CA ASP A 146 -19.66 13.50 -8.12
C ASP A 146 -18.20 13.65 -8.56
N VAL A 147 -17.26 13.21 -7.72
CA VAL A 147 -15.84 13.16 -8.09
C VAL A 147 -15.64 12.26 -9.30
N ARG A 148 -16.24 11.05 -9.31
CA ARG A 148 -16.13 10.13 -10.46
C ARG A 148 -16.77 10.72 -11.73
N ASN A 149 -17.94 11.33 -11.62
CA ASN A 149 -18.59 12.00 -12.75
C ASN A 149 -17.74 13.14 -13.29
N THR A 150 -17.11 13.91 -12.41
CA THR A 150 -16.21 15.02 -12.77
C THR A 150 -14.95 14.51 -13.46
N ILE A 151 -14.30 13.47 -12.92
CA ILE A 151 -13.14 12.80 -13.54
C ILE A 151 -13.51 12.26 -14.92
N ASN A 152 -14.65 11.57 -15.05
CA ASN A 152 -15.14 11.08 -16.34
C ASN A 152 -15.41 12.22 -17.33
N GLY A 153 -15.83 13.38 -16.84
CA GLY A 153 -15.95 14.60 -17.63
C GLY A 153 -14.59 15.08 -18.15
N LEU A 154 -13.62 15.26 -17.25
CA LEU A 154 -12.28 15.77 -17.56
C LEU A 154 -11.50 14.85 -18.49
N VAL A 155 -11.46 13.54 -18.21
CA VAL A 155 -10.61 12.58 -18.91
C VAL A 155 -11.32 11.90 -20.07
N GLY A 156 -12.59 11.53 -19.89
CA GLY A 156 -13.34 10.72 -20.86
C GLY A 156 -14.09 11.56 -21.88
N LYS A 157 -15.04 12.37 -21.42
CA LYS A 157 -15.93 13.16 -22.30
C LYS A 157 -15.17 14.27 -23.04
N ASN A 158 -14.19 14.88 -22.37
CA ASN A 158 -13.40 15.99 -22.90
C ASN A 158 -12.01 15.56 -23.38
N LYS A 159 -11.84 14.29 -23.77
CA LYS A 159 -10.57 13.74 -24.25
C LYS A 159 -9.90 14.55 -25.38
N ASN A 160 -10.69 15.22 -26.22
CA ASN A 160 -10.18 16.04 -27.31
C ASN A 160 -9.49 17.33 -26.83
N PHE A 161 -9.67 17.71 -25.56
CA PHE A 161 -9.00 18.85 -24.94
C PHE A 161 -7.69 18.46 -24.25
N ILE A 162 -7.28 17.19 -24.29
CA ILE A 162 -6.04 16.70 -23.70
C ILE A 162 -4.92 16.77 -24.74
N ASP A 163 -3.78 17.35 -24.33
CA ASP A 163 -2.52 17.31 -25.08
C ASP A 163 -1.82 15.96 -24.82
N TYR A 164 -2.06 15.00 -25.71
CA TYR A 164 -1.50 13.65 -25.61
C TYR A 164 0.01 13.57 -25.91
N ASP A 165 0.59 14.59 -26.56
CA ASP A 165 2.02 14.65 -26.83
C ASP A 165 2.82 15.03 -25.57
N ALA A 166 2.13 15.61 -24.56
CA ALA A 166 2.72 15.97 -23.27
C ALA A 166 2.61 14.87 -22.19
N ILE A 167 2.10 13.68 -22.51
CA ILE A 167 1.97 12.59 -21.54
C ILE A 167 3.36 12.09 -21.11
N PRO A 168 3.65 11.97 -19.80
CA PRO A 168 4.89 11.39 -19.33
C PRO A 168 5.13 9.98 -19.89
N THR A 169 6.32 9.76 -20.45
CA THR A 169 6.74 8.46 -21.03
C THR A 169 7.71 7.69 -20.15
N TYR A 170 8.13 8.25 -19.00
CA TYR A 170 9.13 7.62 -18.14
C TYR A 170 8.53 6.55 -17.21
N TYR A 171 9.39 5.60 -16.84
CA TYR A 171 9.10 4.55 -15.87
C TYR A 171 9.96 4.77 -14.62
N GLU A 172 9.35 4.60 -13.47
CA GLU A 172 10.00 4.58 -12.16
C GLU A 172 10.26 3.12 -11.76
N TYR A 173 11.44 2.86 -11.22
CA TYR A 173 11.85 1.54 -10.76
C TYR A 173 12.27 1.61 -9.29
N GLN A 174 11.71 0.73 -8.48
CA GLN A 174 12.11 0.51 -7.10
C GLN A 174 12.23 -0.99 -6.88
N SER A 175 13.16 -1.38 -6.03
CA SER A 175 13.35 -2.77 -5.67
C SER A 175 13.47 -2.91 -4.16
N ASP A 176 13.08 -4.06 -3.65
CA ASP A 176 13.13 -4.38 -2.23
C ASP A 176 13.32 -5.88 -2.04
N GLU A 177 14.23 -6.28 -1.15
CA GLU A 177 14.32 -7.67 -0.72
C GLU A 177 13.10 -8.10 0.10
N ILE A 178 12.65 -9.33 -0.13
CA ILE A 178 11.55 -9.94 0.60
C ILE A 178 12.09 -11.05 1.50
N THR A 179 12.19 -10.75 2.78
CA THR A 179 12.74 -11.66 3.80
C THR A 179 11.67 -12.19 4.76
N THR A 180 10.55 -11.47 4.90
CA THR A 180 9.38 -11.90 5.69
C THR A 180 8.08 -11.58 4.95
N GLU A 181 6.94 -12.05 5.45
CA GLU A 181 5.65 -11.63 4.91
C GLU A 181 5.40 -10.12 5.11
N ASN A 182 5.85 -9.54 6.23
CA ASN A 182 5.68 -8.11 6.48
C ASN A 182 6.60 -7.23 5.62
N SER A 183 7.73 -7.73 5.09
CA SER A 183 8.58 -6.92 4.19
C SER A 183 7.85 -6.51 2.90
N PHE A 184 6.76 -7.21 2.54
CA PHE A 184 5.89 -6.76 1.46
C PHE A 184 5.23 -5.40 1.72
N LYS A 185 5.04 -4.96 2.97
CA LYS A 185 4.49 -3.62 3.25
C LYS A 185 5.38 -2.51 2.66
N LYS A 186 6.69 -2.64 2.85
CA LYS A 186 7.71 -1.77 2.26
C LYS A 186 7.72 -1.90 0.74
N ALA A 187 7.90 -3.11 0.22
CA ALA A 187 8.03 -3.33 -1.22
C ALA A 187 6.80 -2.87 -2.03
N LEU A 188 5.61 -2.99 -1.44
CA LEU A 188 4.37 -2.56 -2.06
C LEU A 188 4.05 -1.07 -1.85
N ASP A 189 4.75 -0.37 -0.95
CA ASP A 189 4.39 0.94 -0.39
C ASP A 189 2.94 0.99 0.14
N ALA A 190 2.51 -0.08 0.82
CA ALA A 190 1.10 -0.29 1.14
C ALA A 190 0.82 -0.17 2.63
N HIS A 191 -0.04 0.79 2.97
CA HIS A 191 -0.55 0.97 4.33
C HIS A 191 -1.69 -0.02 4.57
N LEU A 192 -1.34 -1.23 5.02
CA LEU A 192 -2.26 -2.35 5.19
C LEU A 192 -2.09 -3.01 6.55
N ASN A 193 -3.21 -3.44 7.13
CA ASN A 193 -3.17 -4.38 8.24
C ASN A 193 -2.67 -5.75 7.78
N VAL A 194 -2.14 -6.52 8.74
CA VAL A 194 -1.44 -7.80 8.48
C VAL A 194 -2.32 -8.86 7.83
N ASN A 195 -3.61 -8.90 8.15
CA ASN A 195 -4.53 -9.90 7.60
C ASN A 195 -4.79 -9.67 6.11
N VAL A 196 -5.00 -8.40 5.72
CA VAL A 196 -5.18 -8.01 4.32
C VAL A 196 -3.90 -8.26 3.53
N LEU A 197 -2.75 -7.93 4.11
CA LEU A 197 -1.44 -8.17 3.49
C LEU A 197 -1.22 -9.65 3.18
N GLY A 198 -1.38 -10.53 4.19
CA GLY A 198 -1.15 -11.97 4.02
C GLY A 198 -2.06 -12.59 2.96
N GLY A 199 -3.33 -12.18 2.92
CA GLY A 199 -4.26 -12.58 1.86
C GLY A 199 -3.81 -12.13 0.47
N LEU A 200 -3.44 -10.85 0.33
CA LEU A 200 -2.98 -10.26 -0.93
C LEU A 200 -1.70 -10.93 -1.45
N VAL A 201 -0.72 -11.12 -0.58
CA VAL A 201 0.59 -11.69 -0.92
C VAL A 201 0.44 -13.15 -1.33
N LYS A 202 -0.35 -13.93 -0.61
CA LYS A 202 -0.64 -15.32 -0.94
C LYS A 202 -1.35 -15.45 -2.30
N VAL A 203 -2.36 -14.62 -2.56
CA VAL A 203 -3.15 -14.69 -3.81
C VAL A 203 -2.32 -14.27 -5.02
N ASN A 204 -1.56 -13.19 -4.92
CA ASN A 204 -0.88 -12.61 -6.08
C ASN A 204 0.50 -13.22 -6.33
N PHE A 205 1.21 -13.65 -5.28
CA PHE A 205 2.59 -14.12 -5.39
C PHE A 205 2.78 -15.57 -4.96
N GLY A 206 1.79 -16.21 -4.35
CA GLY A 206 1.93 -17.57 -3.81
C GLY A 206 2.97 -17.66 -2.69
N TYR A 207 3.32 -16.53 -2.08
CA TYR A 207 4.29 -16.48 -1.00
C TYR A 207 3.59 -16.78 0.33
N THR A 208 4.19 -17.66 1.12
CA THR A 208 3.77 -17.97 2.49
C THR A 208 5.02 -18.11 3.34
N GLN A 209 5.09 -17.39 4.46
CA GLN A 209 6.21 -17.52 5.37
C GLN A 209 6.07 -18.80 6.20
N ASN A 210 7.02 -19.73 6.05
CA ASN A 210 7.10 -20.91 6.92
C ASN A 210 7.86 -20.55 8.20
N SER A 211 7.16 -20.39 9.31
CA SER A 211 7.77 -20.15 10.62
C SER A 211 8.65 -21.35 11.02
N GLY A 212 9.98 -21.18 10.98
CA GLY A 212 10.94 -22.17 11.50
C GLY A 212 11.79 -22.91 10.46
N SER A 213 11.59 -22.71 9.16
CA SER A 213 12.58 -23.11 8.15
C SER A 213 13.42 -21.90 7.75
N THR A 214 14.72 -22.08 7.56
CA THR A 214 15.50 -21.18 6.71
C THR A 214 14.72 -21.06 5.40
N ASN A 215 14.19 -19.88 5.06
CA ASN A 215 13.67 -19.67 3.72
C ASN A 215 14.87 -19.88 2.79
N THR A 216 14.96 -21.04 2.15
CA THR A 216 16.10 -21.38 1.28
C THR A 216 16.06 -20.60 -0.03
N LYS A 217 15.00 -19.82 -0.23
CA LYS A 217 14.73 -19.00 -1.40
C LYS A 217 14.84 -17.54 -1.02
N SER A 218 15.65 -16.83 -1.79
CA SER A 218 15.77 -15.38 -1.73
C SER A 218 14.81 -14.78 -2.77
N TYR A 219 14.16 -13.69 -2.39
CA TYR A 219 13.17 -13.01 -3.22
C TYR A 219 13.46 -11.52 -3.27
N VAL A 220 13.35 -10.95 -4.47
CA VAL A 220 13.40 -9.50 -4.68
C VAL A 220 12.11 -9.09 -5.39
N MET A 221 11.45 -8.07 -4.86
CA MET A 221 10.35 -7.41 -5.56
C MET A 221 10.93 -6.24 -6.35
N VAL A 222 10.58 -6.14 -7.63
CA VAL A 222 10.84 -4.96 -8.45
C VAL A 222 9.50 -4.34 -8.88
N LYS A 223 9.34 -3.06 -8.61
CA LYS A 223 8.21 -2.23 -9.01
C LYS A 223 8.55 -1.51 -10.31
N VAL A 224 7.70 -1.66 -11.31
CA VAL A 224 7.75 -0.89 -12.57
C VAL A 224 6.52 0.00 -12.60
N ARG A 225 6.69 1.29 -12.32
CA ARG A 225 5.60 2.26 -12.20
C ARG A 225 5.61 3.23 -13.36
N GLN A 226 4.45 3.42 -13.98
CA GLN A 226 4.24 4.46 -14.99
C GLN A 226 3.07 5.34 -14.53
N ARG A 227 3.41 6.51 -13.97
CA ARG A 227 2.43 7.53 -13.62
C ARG A 227 2.11 8.38 -14.85
N LEU A 228 0.83 8.47 -15.19
CA LEU A 228 0.36 9.18 -16.38
C LEU A 228 -0.18 10.57 -16.02
N TYR A 229 -1.01 10.64 -14.99
CA TYR A 229 -1.55 11.89 -14.48
C TYR A 229 -1.93 11.78 -13.02
N SER A 230 -2.38 12.89 -12.46
CA SER A 230 -2.88 12.97 -11.09
C SER A 230 -4.13 13.84 -11.03
N MET A 231 -4.96 13.58 -10.03
CA MET A 231 -6.14 14.36 -9.67
C MET A 231 -5.94 14.89 -8.25
N THR A 232 -5.82 16.22 -8.14
CA THR A 232 -5.52 16.94 -6.90
C THR A 232 -6.71 17.78 -6.47
N ILE A 233 -6.99 17.83 -5.17
CA ILE A 233 -7.92 18.79 -4.60
C ILE A 233 -7.16 20.03 -4.14
N ASP A 234 -7.66 21.21 -4.54
CA ASP A 234 -7.13 22.48 -4.04
C ASP A 234 -7.36 22.56 -2.51
N PRO A 235 -6.32 22.82 -1.71
CA PRO A 235 -6.46 22.88 -0.26
C PRO A 235 -7.35 24.07 0.15
N LYS A 236 -8.22 23.83 1.14
CA LYS A 236 -9.05 24.87 1.77
C LYS A 236 -9.08 24.67 3.28
N TYR A 237 -9.46 25.69 4.03
CA TYR A 237 -9.78 25.51 5.45
C TYR A 237 -11.01 24.62 5.60
N TYR A 238 -11.05 23.76 6.63
CA TYR A 238 -12.14 22.79 6.80
C TYR A 238 -13.54 23.44 6.86
N THR A 239 -13.64 24.68 7.35
CA THR A 239 -14.87 25.50 7.36
C THR A 239 -15.39 25.85 5.96
N ASP A 240 -14.53 25.75 4.96
CA ASP A 240 -14.83 25.94 3.53
C ASP A 240 -15.07 24.60 2.81
N TRP A 241 -14.91 23.47 3.50
CA TRP A 241 -15.28 22.13 3.01
C TRP A 241 -16.67 21.71 3.45
N ILE A 242 -17.11 22.14 4.62
CA ILE A 242 -18.30 21.61 5.31
C ILE A 242 -19.15 22.79 5.80
N ASP A 243 -20.46 22.72 5.56
CA ASP A 243 -21.40 23.74 6.01
C ASP A 243 -21.68 23.65 7.51
N GLY A 244 -21.67 24.79 8.21
CA GLY A 244 -22.04 24.86 9.63
C GLY A 244 -21.04 24.23 10.60
N ASP A 245 -21.44 24.12 11.86
CA ASP A 245 -20.58 23.59 12.92
C ASP A 245 -20.43 22.08 12.81
N ILE A 246 -19.19 21.60 12.96
CA ILE A 246 -18.85 20.18 12.90
C ILE A 246 -18.91 19.57 14.30
N ASN A 247 -19.85 18.66 14.52
CA ASN A 247 -19.87 17.84 15.72
C ASN A 247 -18.84 16.69 15.59
N THR A 248 -17.85 16.67 16.48
CA THR A 248 -16.74 15.69 16.40
C THR A 248 -16.95 14.42 17.21
N ASN A 249 -18.12 14.21 17.84
CA ASN A 249 -18.39 13.05 18.70
C ASN A 249 -18.14 11.69 18.01
N ASN A 250 -18.21 11.65 16.67
CA ASN A 250 -18.01 10.43 15.87
C ASN A 250 -16.63 10.34 15.16
N PHE A 251 -15.70 11.25 15.47
CA PHE A 251 -14.41 11.36 14.77
C PHE A 251 -13.36 10.41 15.39
N GLY A 252 -13.63 9.92 16.60
CA GLY A 252 -12.66 9.16 17.39
C GLY A 252 -11.59 10.08 17.98
N THR A 253 -10.38 9.56 18.15
CA THR A 253 -9.31 10.24 18.92
C THR A 253 -8.44 11.21 18.10
N HIS A 254 -8.53 11.16 16.77
CA HIS A 254 -7.66 11.92 15.88
C HIS A 254 -8.47 12.77 14.91
N GLU A 255 -7.88 13.88 14.48
CA GLU A 255 -8.46 14.75 13.46
C GLU A 255 -8.67 13.99 12.14
N PRO A 256 -9.72 14.32 11.36
CA PRO A 256 -9.91 13.73 10.05
C PRO A 256 -8.78 14.06 9.09
N VAL A 257 -8.64 13.20 8.10
CA VAL A 257 -7.73 13.39 6.98
C VAL A 257 -8.50 13.33 5.67
N TYR A 258 -7.93 13.86 4.60
CA TYR A 258 -8.51 13.73 3.28
C TYR A 258 -7.48 13.29 2.23
N VAL A 259 -7.97 12.59 1.20
CA VAL A 259 -7.19 12.21 0.03
C VAL A 259 -6.97 13.45 -0.83
N SER A 260 -5.78 14.04 -0.73
CA SER A 260 -5.47 15.31 -1.38
C SER A 260 -5.04 15.15 -2.82
N ASN A 261 -4.48 14.00 -3.17
CA ASN A 261 -4.04 13.67 -4.51
C ASN A 261 -4.23 12.17 -4.77
N VAL A 262 -4.63 11.82 -5.99
CA VAL A 262 -4.59 10.44 -6.50
C VAL A 262 -3.82 10.45 -7.81
N ASP A 263 -2.77 9.64 -7.89
CA ASP A 263 -2.05 9.39 -9.13
C ASP A 263 -2.72 8.27 -9.91
N TYR A 264 -2.84 8.46 -11.21
CA TYR A 264 -3.42 7.53 -12.17
C TYR A 264 -2.33 7.03 -13.12
N GLY A 265 -2.33 5.72 -13.35
CA GLY A 265 -1.36 5.10 -14.23
C GLY A 265 -1.47 3.58 -14.17
N ARG A 266 -0.31 2.94 -14.21
CA ARG A 266 -0.20 1.48 -14.05
C ARG A 266 1.10 1.11 -13.34
N VAL A 267 1.06 0.00 -12.60
CA VAL A 267 2.21 -0.54 -11.87
C VAL A 267 2.27 -2.05 -12.06
N ALA A 268 3.47 -2.56 -12.36
CA ALA A 268 3.77 -3.99 -12.26
C ALA A 268 4.65 -4.23 -11.03
N TYR A 269 4.15 -5.03 -10.09
CA TYR A 269 4.91 -5.55 -8.96
C TYR A 269 5.40 -6.95 -9.31
N ILE A 270 6.71 -7.10 -9.45
CA ILE A 270 7.36 -8.29 -9.99
C ILE A 270 8.15 -8.95 -8.87
N LEU A 271 7.65 -10.06 -8.31
CA LEU A 271 8.38 -10.86 -7.34
C LEU A 271 9.25 -11.88 -8.07
N ILE A 272 10.55 -11.86 -7.79
CA ILE A 272 11.57 -12.69 -8.45
C ILE A 272 12.23 -13.59 -7.42
N GLU A 273 12.15 -14.91 -7.61
CA GLU A 273 12.94 -15.89 -6.85
C GLU A 273 14.36 -15.96 -7.44
N THR A 274 15.36 -15.53 -6.67
CA THR A 274 16.72 -15.25 -7.17
C THR A 274 17.76 -15.27 -6.06
N THR A 275 19.01 -15.58 -6.39
CA THR A 275 20.16 -15.44 -5.47
C THR A 275 20.94 -14.14 -5.72
N LYS A 276 20.48 -13.32 -6.65
CA LYS A 276 21.08 -12.03 -6.99
C LYS A 276 20.53 -10.95 -6.06
N ASP A 277 21.34 -9.94 -5.78
CA ASP A 277 20.95 -8.83 -4.92
C ASP A 277 19.88 -7.93 -5.56
N GLU A 278 19.38 -7.01 -4.74
CA GLU A 278 18.34 -6.07 -5.13
C GLU A 278 18.71 -5.25 -6.40
N ALA A 279 19.92 -4.70 -6.43
CA ALA A 279 20.42 -3.83 -7.50
C ALA A 279 20.50 -4.57 -8.85
N TYR A 280 20.96 -5.82 -8.84
CA TYR A 280 21.03 -6.66 -10.04
C TYR A 280 19.64 -6.93 -10.62
N ASN A 281 18.68 -7.30 -9.77
CA ASN A 281 17.32 -7.59 -10.22
C ASN A 281 16.61 -6.31 -10.72
N ASN A 282 16.84 -5.17 -10.08
CA ASN A 282 16.35 -3.87 -10.56
C ASN A 282 16.87 -3.57 -11.98
N MET A 283 18.18 -3.70 -12.18
CA MET A 283 18.83 -3.51 -13.48
C MET A 283 18.29 -4.48 -14.53
N MET A 284 18.15 -5.76 -14.17
CA MET A 284 17.64 -6.80 -15.07
C MET A 284 16.22 -6.47 -15.57
N VAL A 285 15.32 -6.07 -14.67
CA VAL A 285 13.95 -5.67 -15.04
C VAL A 285 13.96 -4.39 -15.86
N LYS A 286 14.73 -3.37 -15.47
CA LYS A 286 14.84 -2.10 -16.21
C LYS A 286 15.34 -2.31 -17.64
N ALA A 287 16.38 -3.11 -17.82
CA ALA A 287 16.90 -3.49 -19.13
C ALA A 287 15.84 -4.24 -19.96
N SER A 288 15.13 -5.20 -19.34
CA SER A 288 14.06 -5.96 -20.00
C SER A 288 12.92 -5.06 -20.49
N VAL A 289 12.52 -4.06 -19.69
CA VAL A 289 11.51 -3.06 -20.10
C VAL A 289 12.04 -2.21 -21.25
N GLY A 290 13.31 -1.80 -21.20
CA GLY A 290 13.96 -1.06 -22.30
C GLY A 290 13.92 -1.83 -23.62
N VAL A 291 14.29 -3.11 -23.60
CA VAL A 291 14.24 -4.01 -24.77
C VAL A 291 12.80 -4.16 -25.26
N ALA A 292 11.85 -4.41 -24.35
CA ALA A 292 10.44 -4.56 -24.68
C ALA A 292 9.87 -3.32 -25.39
N LEU A 293 10.26 -2.12 -24.96
CA LEU A 293 9.80 -0.85 -25.52
C LEU A 293 10.63 -0.36 -26.72
N LYS A 294 11.69 -1.08 -27.09
CA LYS A 294 12.62 -0.70 -28.18
C LYS A 294 13.26 0.68 -27.98
N VAL A 295 13.55 1.05 -26.72
CA VAL A 295 14.12 2.36 -26.35
C VAL A 295 15.60 2.31 -25.97
N VAL A 296 16.25 1.15 -26.11
CA VAL A 296 17.69 0.94 -25.85
C VAL A 296 18.35 0.19 -27.01
N ASP A 297 19.63 0.47 -27.22
CA ASP A 297 20.45 -0.06 -28.33
C ASP A 297 21.54 -1.03 -27.79
N ILE A 298 21.36 -2.30 -28.17
CA ILE A 298 22.16 -3.54 -28.13
C ILE A 298 23.40 -3.66 -27.20
N GLY A 299 23.37 -4.71 -26.35
CA GLY A 299 24.50 -5.24 -25.58
C GLY A 299 24.05 -5.97 -24.30
N VAL A 300 24.51 -5.47 -23.15
CA VAL A 300 24.21 -5.96 -21.80
C VAL A 300 22.70 -6.09 -21.53
N ASP A 301 21.88 -5.20 -22.10
CA ASP A 301 20.43 -5.20 -21.90
C ASP A 301 19.72 -6.44 -22.48
N VAL A 302 20.25 -6.97 -23.59
CA VAL A 302 19.71 -8.20 -24.21
C VAL A 302 20.00 -9.41 -23.32
N ASN A 303 21.19 -9.49 -22.73
CA ASN A 303 21.54 -10.58 -21.81
C ASN A 303 20.65 -10.57 -20.56
N TYR A 304 20.43 -9.38 -19.96
CA TYR A 304 19.49 -9.24 -18.85
C TYR A 304 18.06 -9.63 -19.24
N SER A 305 17.62 -9.22 -20.43
CA SER A 305 16.29 -9.56 -20.95
C SER A 305 16.10 -11.06 -21.15
N GLU A 306 17.11 -11.75 -21.70
CA GLU A 306 17.08 -13.21 -21.86
C GLU A 306 17.12 -13.94 -20.51
N GLU A 307 17.87 -13.43 -19.53
CA GLU A 307 17.82 -13.98 -18.17
C GLU A 307 16.44 -13.81 -17.53
N PHE A 308 15.83 -12.63 -17.64
CA PHE A 308 14.49 -12.40 -17.09
C PHE A 308 13.45 -13.30 -17.74
N LYS A 309 13.51 -13.47 -19.07
CA LYS A 309 12.68 -14.42 -19.82
C LYS A 309 12.90 -15.87 -19.35
N ARG A 310 14.14 -16.27 -19.08
CA ARG A 310 14.47 -17.58 -18.49
C ARG A 310 13.83 -17.75 -17.11
N LEU A 311 13.84 -16.73 -16.26
CA LEU A 311 13.21 -16.80 -14.92
C LEU A 311 11.67 -16.94 -15.02
N PHE A 312 11.02 -16.24 -15.96
CA PHE A 312 9.61 -16.47 -16.28
C PHE A 312 9.34 -17.93 -16.69
N ALA A 313 10.13 -18.47 -17.63
CA ALA A 313 9.99 -19.85 -18.09
C ALA A 313 10.21 -20.89 -16.98
N GLN A 314 11.00 -20.55 -15.96
CA GLN A 314 11.23 -21.36 -14.75
C GLN A 314 10.17 -21.16 -13.65
N ASN A 315 9.13 -20.35 -13.91
CA ASN A 315 8.08 -20.00 -12.94
C ASN A 315 8.62 -19.30 -11.67
N LYS A 316 9.76 -18.60 -11.80
CA LYS A 316 10.43 -17.85 -10.73
C LYS A 316 10.01 -16.38 -10.66
N VAL A 317 9.16 -15.96 -11.59
CA VAL A 317 8.62 -14.59 -11.63
C VAL A 317 7.12 -14.66 -11.40
N LYS A 318 6.62 -13.83 -10.47
CA LYS A 318 5.20 -13.62 -10.21
C LYS A 318 4.90 -12.14 -10.35
N VAL A 319 3.84 -11.80 -11.08
CA VAL A 319 3.50 -10.41 -11.41
C VAL A 319 2.11 -10.08 -10.92
N MET A 320 2.00 -9.00 -10.16
CA MET A 320 0.73 -8.33 -9.84
C MET A 320 0.68 -7.02 -10.61
N ILE A 321 -0.41 -6.81 -11.34
CA ILE A 321 -0.65 -5.57 -12.10
C ILE A 321 -1.71 -4.75 -11.36
N VAL A 322 -1.46 -3.45 -11.22
CA VAL A 322 -2.45 -2.46 -10.79
C VAL A 322 -2.61 -1.46 -11.93
N GLY A 323 -3.83 -1.32 -12.44
CA GLY A 323 -4.16 -0.42 -13.55
C GLY A 323 -3.71 -0.89 -14.94
N GLY A 324 -3.97 -0.06 -15.95
CA GLY A 324 -3.83 -0.41 -17.35
C GLY A 324 -5.05 -1.17 -17.90
N PRO A 325 -5.04 -1.50 -19.20
CA PRO A 325 -6.21 -2.11 -19.84
C PRO A 325 -6.54 -3.46 -19.21
N LEU A 326 -7.76 -3.62 -18.67
CA LEU A 326 -8.22 -4.88 -18.05
C LEU A 326 -8.11 -6.09 -19.00
N SER A 327 -8.25 -5.86 -20.31
CA SER A 327 -8.05 -6.87 -21.36
C SER A 327 -6.62 -7.40 -21.44
N LEU A 328 -5.62 -6.64 -20.97
CA LEU A 328 -4.20 -7.01 -20.93
C LEU A 328 -3.73 -7.33 -19.50
N GLY A 329 -4.46 -6.86 -18.48
CA GLY A 329 -4.14 -7.03 -17.05
C GLY A 329 -4.59 -8.37 -16.45
N GLY A 330 -5.34 -9.19 -17.19
CA GLY A 330 -5.82 -10.52 -16.80
C GLY A 330 -4.69 -11.56 -16.69
N LYS A 331 -3.76 -11.30 -15.76
CA LYS A 331 -2.59 -12.09 -15.36
C LYS A 331 -1.49 -12.16 -16.41
N VAL A 332 -0.53 -11.25 -16.29
CA VAL A 332 0.81 -11.42 -16.85
C VAL A 332 1.42 -12.70 -16.28
N THR A 333 1.35 -13.80 -17.03
CA THR A 333 1.79 -15.14 -16.61
C THR A 333 3.12 -15.54 -17.24
N ASP A 334 3.56 -14.83 -18.28
CA ASP A 334 4.80 -15.10 -19.00
C ASP A 334 5.42 -13.80 -19.53
N TYR A 335 6.66 -13.90 -20.01
CA TYR A 335 7.41 -12.76 -20.53
C TYR A 335 6.70 -12.06 -21.72
N ASN A 336 6.03 -12.79 -22.61
CA ASN A 336 5.36 -12.18 -23.76
C ASN A 336 4.14 -11.38 -23.32
N SER A 337 3.34 -11.90 -22.39
CA SER A 337 2.23 -11.16 -21.78
C SER A 337 2.71 -9.91 -21.03
N PHE A 338 3.89 -9.97 -20.38
CA PHE A 338 4.52 -8.80 -19.76
C PHE A 338 4.91 -7.75 -20.79
N VAL A 339 5.55 -8.16 -21.89
CA VAL A 339 5.90 -7.27 -23.00
C VAL A 339 4.65 -6.63 -23.62
N ASN A 340 3.60 -7.42 -23.86
CA ASN A 340 2.33 -6.92 -24.39
C ASN A 340 1.67 -5.90 -23.46
N PHE A 341 1.74 -6.14 -22.14
CA PHE A 341 1.27 -5.16 -21.15
C PHE A 341 2.04 -3.84 -21.28
N LEU A 342 3.37 -3.87 -21.41
CA LEU A 342 4.19 -2.66 -21.54
C LEU A 342 3.94 -1.90 -22.85
N GLN A 343 3.80 -2.62 -23.97
CA GLN A 343 3.68 -2.06 -25.33
C GLN A 343 2.30 -1.45 -25.66
N ALA A 344 1.52 -1.04 -24.66
CA ALA A 344 0.18 -0.47 -24.86
C ALA A 344 0.15 0.63 -25.94
N PRO A 345 -0.89 0.68 -26.80
CA PRO A 345 -0.70 1.09 -28.19
C PRO A 345 -0.65 2.60 -28.45
N THR A 346 -1.27 3.46 -27.64
CA THR A 346 -1.20 4.93 -27.77
C THR A 346 -1.25 5.66 -26.42
N PRO A 347 -0.77 6.93 -26.32
CA PRO A 347 -0.94 7.76 -25.12
C PRO A 347 -2.40 7.93 -24.68
N ASN A 348 -3.34 8.00 -25.64
CA ASN A 348 -4.77 8.04 -25.33
C ASN A 348 -5.28 6.74 -24.69
N ASP A 349 -4.82 5.58 -25.19
CA ASP A 349 -5.19 4.29 -24.61
C ASP A 349 -4.60 4.14 -23.20
N LEU A 350 -3.38 4.64 -22.97
CA LEU A 350 -2.76 4.69 -21.65
C LEU A 350 -3.59 5.52 -20.67
N VAL A 351 -3.98 6.74 -21.05
CA VAL A 351 -4.79 7.63 -20.20
C VAL A 351 -6.17 7.06 -19.91
N SER A 352 -6.84 6.50 -20.92
CA SER A 352 -8.20 5.97 -20.78
C SER A 352 -8.28 4.64 -20.01
N SER A 353 -7.18 3.89 -19.98
CA SER A 353 -7.07 2.63 -19.24
C SER A 353 -6.34 2.75 -17.90
N SER A 354 -5.96 3.97 -17.50
CA SER A 354 -5.28 4.19 -16.24
C SER A 354 -6.20 3.90 -15.05
N ALA A 355 -5.62 3.39 -13.97
CA ALA A 355 -6.32 3.25 -12.70
C ALA A 355 -5.62 4.08 -11.62
N PRO A 356 -6.29 4.37 -10.50
CA PRO A 356 -5.63 4.86 -9.30
C PRO A 356 -4.49 3.91 -8.89
N ILE A 357 -3.27 4.42 -8.78
CA ILE A 357 -2.08 3.64 -8.39
C ILE A 357 -1.47 4.09 -7.08
N SER A 358 -1.65 5.35 -6.71
CA SER A 358 -1.18 5.88 -5.43
C SER A 358 -1.94 7.13 -5.02
N TYR A 359 -1.78 7.54 -3.77
CA TYR A 359 -2.46 8.69 -3.22
C TYR A 359 -1.62 9.41 -2.16
N LYS A 360 -2.01 10.63 -1.85
CA LYS A 360 -1.49 11.44 -0.75
C LYS A 360 -2.62 11.79 0.20
N ILE A 361 -2.27 11.92 1.47
CA ILE A 361 -3.20 12.26 2.54
C ILE A 361 -2.76 13.58 3.18
N ARG A 362 -3.74 14.44 3.49
CA ARG A 362 -3.52 15.67 4.27
C ARG A 362 -4.45 15.72 5.46
N ARG A 363 -3.99 16.36 6.54
CA ARG A 363 -4.82 16.65 7.72
C ARG A 363 -5.89 17.65 7.30
N LEU A 364 -7.17 17.35 7.57
CA LEU A 364 -8.28 18.21 7.16
C LEU A 364 -8.22 19.59 7.83
N LYS A 365 -7.71 19.62 9.06
CA LYS A 365 -7.59 20.82 9.89
C LYS A 365 -6.73 21.91 9.24
N ASP A 366 -5.56 21.55 8.74
CA ASP A 366 -4.53 22.53 8.33
C ASP A 366 -3.85 22.22 6.99
N ASN A 367 -4.32 21.21 6.26
CA ASN A 367 -3.77 20.79 4.96
C ASN A 367 -2.32 20.29 4.98
N THR A 368 -1.73 20.01 6.14
CA THR A 368 -0.39 19.42 6.21
C THR A 368 -0.41 18.00 5.66
N GLU A 369 0.54 17.67 4.79
CA GLU A 369 0.71 16.31 4.27
C GLU A 369 1.09 15.35 5.40
N VAL A 370 0.42 14.19 5.45
CA VAL A 370 0.70 13.15 6.43
C VAL A 370 1.79 12.24 5.86
N GLU A 371 2.96 12.24 6.48
CA GLU A 371 3.98 11.23 6.23
C GLU A 371 3.58 9.93 6.92
N VAL A 372 3.13 8.95 6.13
CA VAL A 372 2.71 7.65 6.66
C VAL A 372 3.93 6.76 6.83
N LYS A 373 4.07 6.20 8.04
CA LYS A 373 5.14 5.25 8.35
C LYS A 373 4.55 3.91 8.72
N GLU A 374 5.20 2.87 8.26
CA GLU A 374 4.74 1.50 8.45
C GLU A 374 5.82 0.67 9.11
N MET A 375 5.42 -0.10 10.12
CA MET A 375 6.30 -1.08 10.76
C MET A 375 6.26 -2.37 9.95
N TYR A 376 7.44 -2.94 9.74
CA TYR A 376 7.61 -4.19 9.02
C TYR A 376 8.78 -4.99 9.61
N THR A 377 8.88 -6.27 9.26
CA THR A 377 9.97 -7.14 9.73
C THR A 377 10.89 -7.49 8.58
N GLU A 378 12.18 -7.54 8.86
CA GLU A 378 13.20 -8.13 7.99
C GLU A 378 13.91 -9.25 8.72
N GLN A 379 14.38 -10.24 7.98
CA GLN A 379 15.24 -11.30 8.49
C GLN A 379 16.56 -11.29 7.75
N PHE A 380 17.67 -11.32 8.48
CA PHE A 380 19.00 -11.45 7.90
C PHE A 380 19.82 -12.50 8.63
N LYS A 381 20.89 -12.94 7.96
CA LYS A 381 21.86 -13.87 8.51
C LYS A 381 22.92 -13.09 9.29
N GLU A 382 23.23 -13.56 10.49
CA GLU A 382 24.38 -13.11 11.29
C GLU A 382 25.32 -14.28 11.52
N LEU A 383 26.62 -14.06 11.46
CA LEU A 383 27.63 -15.04 11.86
C LEU A 383 28.10 -14.73 13.27
N LYS A 384 28.08 -15.74 14.15
CA LYS A 384 28.55 -15.59 15.54
C LYS A 384 29.42 -16.78 15.92
N ALA A 385 30.51 -16.48 16.64
CA ALA A 385 31.24 -17.46 17.41
C ALA A 385 30.34 -18.10 18.48
N ASN A 386 30.70 -19.31 18.92
CA ASN A 386 30.01 -20.00 20.00
C ASN A 386 30.15 -19.29 21.34
#